data_AF-A0A1Y4LJC8-F1
#
_entry.id   AF-A0A1Y4LJC8-F1
#
_cell.length_a   1.000
_cell.length_b   1.000
_cell.length_c   1.000
_cell.angle_alpha   90.00
_cell.angle_beta   90.00
_cell.angle_gamma   90.00
#
_symmetry.space_group_name_H-M   'P 1'
#
loop_
_entity.id
_entity.type
_entity.pdbx_description
1 polymer ?
#
loop_
_entity_poly.entity_id
_entity_poly.type
_entity_poly.pdbx_seq_one_letter_code
_entity_poly.pdbx_strand_id
1 'polypeptide(L)'
;MKENAFYMIKIKKDLLSYLIDHNVYEIQSDQDINSKIYDEMEEKQTFPLLIFVFYKTNIGSYKAEVIKLCNGKTIGNNKISFVEIVNTDSVLKMENFQSKLNIDLKKDFDYNRYVSKENAIELYNEFKNELLYAKVTSKKNTYNKEEDMIYEMYSKAYDISHTYGSVLSECNCIAYSNTGKKTDRNPFERDRDRIIHSKAFRRLVDKAQIFTSSKGDHYRTRMTHTLEVTQIARSIAKRLNLNESLTEAIALGHDIGHTPFGHQGERTLDLILKGKLDIIYQINDISDLKQRFKHNYQSLRVLTLLENKYLEYEGLNLTYLTLEGILKHTKIHAKDSPDYDIEDFFNYPYSDKLSLDSEHSITLEGQVVAIADEIAQRAHDIDDAFKSGKINHDTFYKLCDFRSKPELIEIDKEIKKDINKSENGNLLIDYNDMYRAQLCSKIISYFIDDVVNTFKSNRHPELFNQKEHKWTKKVIHFSETAMRINDILDNMIKQLVLNSAEVSRFDQTASDIITELFKYYYSNPLSLGDGTLRRLFKEMSKHTDNCICLRGSDIELVREEIDKIIKADLTEKNLDNKNEYIVKRKLLARCIADHISGMTDTFAINEYRDIKGITKTF
;
A
#
# COMPACT_ATOMS: atom_id res chain seq x y z
N MET A 1 38.03 20.03 13.47
CA MET A 1 37.34 18.90 12.81
C MET A 1 35.94 19.33 12.39
N LYS A 2 35.77 19.81 11.15
CA LYS A 2 34.45 20.18 10.57
C LYS A 2 34.06 19.13 9.52
N GLU A 3 33.49 18.01 9.94
CA GLU A 3 33.15 16.86 9.06
C GLU A 3 32.06 17.12 7.98
N ASN A 4 31.59 18.36 7.79
CA ASN A 4 30.41 18.59 6.94
C ASN A 4 30.41 19.98 6.28
N ALA A 5 31.50 20.46 5.67
CA ALA A 5 31.52 21.75 4.96
C ALA A 5 31.16 21.59 3.47
N PHE A 6 30.32 22.46 2.89
CA PHE A 6 30.03 22.49 1.45
C PHE A 6 30.37 23.84 0.83
N TYR A 7 30.70 23.82 -0.48
CA TYR A 7 31.03 25.02 -1.25
C TYR A 7 30.28 25.04 -2.58
N MET A 8 29.74 26.21 -2.93
CA MET A 8 29.13 26.49 -4.24
C MET A 8 30.21 26.95 -5.23
N ILE A 9 30.25 26.53 -6.51
CA ILE A 9 31.21 27.10 -7.48
C ILE A 9 30.52 27.35 -8.83
N LYS A 10 30.67 28.57 -9.37
CA LYS A 10 30.18 28.98 -10.71
C LYS A 10 31.28 28.86 -11.76
N ILE A 11 31.16 27.89 -12.68
CA ILE A 11 32.20 27.57 -13.69
C ILE A 11 31.69 27.83 -15.13
N LYS A 12 32.59 28.23 -16.04
CA LYS A 12 32.32 28.37 -17.49
C LYS A 12 32.15 27.01 -18.18
N LYS A 13 31.31 26.96 -19.22
CA LYS A 13 30.97 25.75 -19.99
C LYS A 13 32.19 25.03 -20.59
N ASP A 14 33.12 25.75 -21.20
CA ASP A 14 34.29 25.13 -21.84
C ASP A 14 35.22 24.44 -20.82
N LEU A 15 35.25 24.97 -19.59
CA LEU A 15 35.99 24.39 -18.47
C LEU A 15 35.27 23.16 -17.90
N LEU A 16 33.94 23.06 -18.02
CA LEU A 16 33.17 21.89 -17.58
C LEU A 16 33.54 20.64 -18.38
N SER A 17 33.69 20.74 -19.70
CA SER A 17 34.08 19.60 -20.54
C SER A 17 35.42 19.03 -20.08
N TYR A 18 36.40 19.89 -19.83
CA TYR A 18 37.70 19.50 -19.27
C TYR A 18 37.57 18.84 -17.89
N LEU A 19 36.72 19.39 -17.01
CA LEU A 19 36.46 18.86 -15.66
C LEU A 19 35.77 17.49 -15.66
N ILE A 20 34.86 17.26 -16.60
CA ILE A 20 34.17 15.97 -16.80
C ILE A 20 35.17 14.90 -17.21
N ASP A 21 36.08 15.24 -18.13
CA ASP A 21 37.03 14.28 -18.70
C ASP A 21 38.15 13.90 -17.70
N HIS A 22 38.50 14.79 -16.78
CA HIS A 22 39.69 14.64 -15.93
C HIS A 22 39.40 14.46 -14.42
N ASN A 23 38.15 14.61 -13.96
CA ASN A 23 37.73 14.50 -12.54
C ASN A 23 38.57 15.34 -11.54
N VAL A 24 39.27 16.36 -12.02
CA VAL A 24 40.16 17.22 -11.23
C VAL A 24 39.95 18.66 -11.64
N TYR A 25 39.79 19.55 -10.66
CA TYR A 25 39.77 21.00 -10.84
C TYR A 25 41.06 21.62 -10.29
N GLU A 26 41.72 22.42 -11.12
CA GLU A 26 42.87 23.23 -10.73
C GLU A 26 42.40 24.66 -10.42
N ILE A 27 42.59 25.09 -9.18
CA ILE A 27 42.19 26.40 -8.67
C ILE A 27 43.21 27.43 -9.16
N GLN A 28 42.79 28.35 -10.03
CA GLN A 28 43.70 29.34 -10.62
C GLN A 28 43.79 30.62 -9.77
N SER A 29 44.68 30.60 -8.76
CA SER A 29 45.19 31.77 -8.02
C SER A 29 44.17 32.64 -7.24
N ASP A 30 44.70 33.60 -6.46
CA ASP A 30 44.11 34.35 -5.32
C ASP A 30 42.72 35.03 -5.49
N GLN A 31 42.05 34.87 -6.62
CA GLN A 31 40.70 35.41 -6.87
C GLN A 31 39.58 34.35 -6.76
N ASP A 32 39.91 33.06 -6.78
CA ASP A 32 38.92 31.99 -6.92
C ASP A 32 38.57 31.27 -5.60
N ILE A 33 39.51 31.25 -4.64
CA ILE A 33 39.32 30.74 -3.27
C ILE A 33 40.19 31.60 -2.35
N ASN A 34 39.62 32.30 -1.36
CA ASN A 34 40.45 32.97 -0.35
C ASN A 34 41.39 31.92 0.27
N SER A 35 42.70 32.20 0.38
CA SER A 35 43.70 31.26 0.93
C SER A 35 43.22 30.57 2.22
N LYS A 36 42.47 31.29 3.06
CA LYS A 36 41.81 30.80 4.27
C LYS A 36 40.97 29.53 4.09
N ILE A 37 40.34 29.30 2.95
CA ILE A 37 39.53 28.10 2.73
C ILE A 37 40.37 26.92 2.29
N TYR A 38 41.42 27.16 1.51
CA TYR A 38 42.41 26.13 1.25
C TYR A 38 43.11 25.72 2.55
N ASP A 39 43.39 26.69 3.43
CA ASP A 39 43.93 26.48 4.76
C ASP A 39 42.94 25.75 5.71
N GLU A 40 41.62 25.96 5.53
CA GLU A 40 40.56 25.22 6.26
C GLU A 40 40.33 23.80 5.70
N MET A 41 40.67 23.56 4.43
CA MET A 41 40.59 22.27 3.75
C MET A 41 41.88 21.46 3.99
N GLU A 42 41.96 20.74 5.11
CA GLU A 42 43.13 19.92 5.44
C GLU A 42 43.55 18.98 4.28
N GLU A 43 44.85 18.89 4.02
CA GLU A 43 45.42 17.96 3.05
C GLU A 43 44.91 16.53 3.34
N LYS A 44 44.22 15.95 2.34
CA LYS A 44 43.70 14.56 2.30
C LYS A 44 42.34 14.31 2.97
N GLN A 45 41.62 15.32 3.45
CA GLN A 45 40.26 15.14 3.96
C GLN A 45 39.22 15.21 2.83
N THR A 46 38.20 14.34 2.87
CA THR A 46 37.05 14.40 1.94
C THR A 46 36.00 15.37 2.46
N PHE A 47 35.49 16.27 1.62
CA PHE A 47 34.44 17.23 1.97
C PHE A 47 33.33 17.25 0.91
N PRO A 48 32.06 17.43 1.29
CA PRO A 48 31.00 17.62 0.30
C PRO A 48 31.17 18.94 -0.45
N LEU A 49 30.84 18.97 -1.73
CA LEU A 49 30.97 20.12 -2.62
C LEU A 49 29.77 20.17 -3.56
N LEU A 50 29.29 21.38 -3.85
CA LEU A 50 28.13 21.61 -4.69
C LEU A 50 28.51 22.52 -5.87
N ILE A 51 28.62 21.99 -7.08
CA ILE A 51 29.06 22.79 -8.23
C ILE A 51 27.86 23.17 -9.08
N PHE A 52 27.74 24.45 -9.43
CA PHE A 52 26.78 24.94 -10.41
C PHE A 52 27.49 25.34 -11.69
N VAL A 53 27.13 24.70 -12.79
CA VAL A 53 27.68 25.07 -14.09
C VAL A 53 26.66 25.93 -14.82
N PHE A 54 27.07 27.13 -15.22
CA PHE A 54 26.23 28.05 -15.96
C PHE A 54 26.84 28.39 -17.32
N TYR A 55 25.99 28.50 -18.34
CA TYR A 55 26.37 29.10 -19.62
C TYR A 55 25.45 30.26 -19.98
N LYS A 56 26.01 31.23 -20.70
CA LYS A 56 25.25 32.35 -21.26
C LYS A 56 24.59 31.84 -22.54
N THR A 57 23.26 31.86 -22.58
CA THR A 57 22.50 31.56 -23.80
C THR A 57 22.66 32.71 -24.80
N ASN A 58 22.33 32.46 -26.07
CA ASN A 58 22.40 33.46 -27.15
C ASN A 58 21.53 34.70 -26.90
N ILE A 59 20.60 34.65 -25.94
CA ILE A 59 19.67 35.73 -25.57
C ILE A 59 20.15 36.45 -24.27
N GLY A 60 21.36 36.17 -23.79
CA GLY A 60 21.94 36.83 -22.61
C GLY A 60 21.38 36.37 -21.26
N SER A 61 20.56 35.32 -21.22
CA SER A 61 20.19 34.63 -19.98
C SER A 61 21.26 33.62 -19.58
N TYR A 62 21.54 33.48 -18.28
CA TYR A 62 22.40 32.41 -17.77
C TYR A 62 21.51 31.22 -17.45
N LYS A 63 21.77 30.06 -18.05
CA LYS A 63 21.11 28.80 -17.67
C LYS A 63 22.10 27.93 -16.92
N ALA A 64 21.67 27.37 -15.80
CA ALA A 64 22.37 26.24 -15.20
C ALA A 64 22.24 25.07 -16.18
N GLU A 65 23.33 24.34 -16.41
CA GLU A 65 23.32 23.13 -17.26
C GLU A 65 23.46 21.87 -16.41
N VAL A 66 24.25 21.96 -15.33
CA VAL A 66 24.52 20.82 -14.46
C VAL A 66 24.71 21.31 -13.04
N ILE A 67 23.97 20.73 -12.10
CA ILE A 67 24.31 20.80 -10.67
C ILE A 67 24.98 19.50 -10.27
N LYS A 68 26.20 19.58 -9.71
CA LYS A 68 26.96 18.41 -9.24
C LYS A 68 27.07 18.40 -7.72
N LEU A 69 26.55 17.36 -7.07
CA LEU A 69 26.97 17.01 -5.70
C LEU A 69 28.23 16.16 -5.80
N CYS A 70 29.33 16.58 -5.18
CA CYS A 70 30.53 15.78 -5.13
C CYS A 70 31.21 15.71 -3.77
N ASN A 71 31.94 14.62 -3.53
CA ASN A 71 32.91 14.56 -2.44
C ASN A 71 34.27 14.96 -3.01
N GLY A 72 34.74 16.15 -2.65
CA GLY A 72 36.04 16.68 -3.03
C GLY A 72 37.16 16.11 -2.15
N LYS A 73 38.34 15.85 -2.71
CA LYS A 73 39.57 15.54 -1.98
C LYS A 73 40.69 16.44 -2.49
N THR A 74 41.43 17.07 -1.59
CA THR A 74 42.63 17.86 -1.95
C THR A 74 43.74 16.92 -2.43
N ILE A 75 44.31 17.20 -3.62
CA ILE A 75 45.46 16.46 -4.18
C ILE A 75 46.60 17.45 -4.47
N GLY A 76 47.38 17.80 -3.44
CA GLY A 76 48.51 18.75 -3.55
C GLY A 76 48.08 20.21 -3.53
N ASN A 77 48.95 21.14 -3.96
CA ASN A 77 48.65 22.57 -3.96
C ASN A 77 47.63 22.91 -5.07
N ASN A 78 46.53 23.57 -4.69
CA ASN A 78 45.48 24.11 -5.55
C ASN A 78 44.71 23.10 -6.43
N LYS A 79 44.62 21.82 -6.06
CA LYS A 79 43.87 20.81 -6.85
C LYS A 79 42.85 20.06 -6.01
N ILE A 80 41.63 19.99 -6.52
CA ILE A 80 40.52 19.22 -5.93
C ILE A 80 40.17 18.09 -6.89
N SER A 81 40.23 16.85 -6.43
CA SER A 81 39.64 15.71 -7.16
C SER A 81 38.22 15.44 -6.69
N PHE A 82 37.37 15.00 -7.62
CA PHE A 82 35.98 14.64 -7.33
C PHE A 82 35.84 13.12 -7.26
N VAL A 83 35.47 12.61 -6.08
CA VAL A 83 35.44 11.16 -5.80
C VAL A 83 34.07 10.55 -6.10
N GLU A 84 33.01 11.33 -5.98
CA GLU A 84 31.65 10.91 -6.27
C GLU A 84 30.92 12.08 -6.92
N ILE A 85 30.20 11.87 -8.03
CA ILE A 85 29.48 12.95 -8.73
C ILE A 85 28.01 12.53 -8.85
N VAL A 86 27.08 13.44 -8.53
CA VAL A 86 25.64 13.32 -8.83
C VAL A 86 25.25 14.53 -9.66
N ASN A 87 24.82 14.32 -10.90
CA ASN A 87 24.43 15.36 -11.84
C ASN A 87 22.90 15.40 -12.03
N THR A 88 22.35 16.60 -12.24
CA THR A 88 21.04 16.79 -12.85
C THR A 88 21.12 17.89 -13.90
N ASP A 89 20.45 17.68 -15.02
CA ASP A 89 20.23 18.60 -16.14
C ASP A 89 18.76 19.06 -16.23
N SER A 90 17.92 18.66 -15.27
CA SER A 90 16.51 19.03 -15.22
C SER A 90 16.33 20.53 -15.03
N VAL A 91 15.77 21.18 -16.06
CA VAL A 91 15.49 22.62 -16.07
C VAL A 91 14.63 23.02 -14.87
N LEU A 92 13.59 22.23 -14.57
CA LEU A 92 12.64 22.52 -13.49
C LEU A 92 13.30 22.47 -12.10
N LYS A 93 14.15 21.48 -11.84
CA LYS A 93 14.92 21.38 -10.59
C LYS A 93 15.89 22.56 -10.45
N MET A 94 16.53 22.94 -11.56
CA MET A 94 17.45 24.07 -11.57
C MET A 94 16.76 25.41 -11.30
N GLU A 95 15.60 25.66 -11.91
CA GLU A 95 14.81 26.88 -11.68
C GLU A 95 14.25 26.94 -10.25
N ASN A 96 13.80 25.81 -9.69
CA ASN A 96 13.34 25.71 -8.30
C ASN A 96 14.47 26.00 -7.29
N PHE A 97 15.67 25.54 -7.61
CA PHE A 97 16.83 25.82 -6.78
C PHE A 97 17.21 27.31 -6.80
N GLN A 98 17.20 27.93 -7.97
CA GLN A 98 17.53 29.36 -8.14
C GLN A 98 16.57 30.26 -7.35
N SER A 99 15.27 29.98 -7.42
CA SER A 99 14.23 30.74 -6.73
C SER A 99 14.35 30.63 -5.22
N LYS A 100 14.53 29.43 -4.65
CA LYS A 100 14.68 29.24 -3.18
C LYS A 100 15.89 29.93 -2.59
N LEU A 101 16.96 30.00 -3.37
CA LEU A 101 18.16 30.70 -2.94
C LEU A 101 17.96 32.21 -2.76
N ASN A 102 16.91 32.78 -3.35
CA ASN A 102 16.74 34.23 -3.50
C ASN A 102 18.01 34.90 -4.05
N ILE A 103 18.74 34.19 -4.90
CA ILE A 103 20.01 34.61 -5.50
C ILE A 103 19.73 34.97 -6.95
N ASP A 104 19.95 36.24 -7.30
CA ASP A 104 20.06 36.67 -8.67
C ASP A 104 21.45 36.26 -9.17
N LEU A 105 21.54 35.10 -9.83
CA LEU A 105 22.80 34.57 -10.38
C LEU A 105 23.52 35.50 -11.36
N LYS A 106 22.85 36.55 -11.86
CA LYS A 106 23.46 37.59 -12.70
C LYS A 106 24.05 38.73 -11.88
N LYS A 107 23.50 39.04 -10.70
CA LYS A 107 23.89 40.20 -9.88
C LYS A 107 24.69 39.81 -8.63
N ASP A 108 24.38 38.66 -8.05
CA ASP A 108 24.90 38.25 -6.74
C ASP A 108 26.18 37.40 -6.87
N PHE A 109 26.46 36.84 -8.06
CA PHE A 109 27.61 35.94 -8.29
C PHE A 109 28.37 36.23 -9.59
N ASP A 110 29.63 36.66 -9.46
CA ASP A 110 30.63 36.59 -10.53
C ASP A 110 31.11 35.13 -10.75
N TYR A 111 31.78 34.87 -11.88
CA TYR A 111 32.43 33.58 -12.13
C TYR A 111 33.46 33.26 -11.02
N ASN A 112 33.60 31.98 -10.69
CA ASN A 112 34.54 31.45 -9.68
C ASN A 112 34.30 31.87 -8.21
N ARG A 113 33.12 32.38 -7.84
CA ARG A 113 32.77 32.64 -6.42
C ARG A 113 32.14 31.42 -5.74
N TYR A 114 32.28 31.36 -4.41
CA TYR A 114 31.72 30.30 -3.56
C TYR A 114 30.94 30.79 -2.33
N VAL A 115 30.09 29.91 -1.80
CA VAL A 115 29.35 30.10 -0.53
C VAL A 115 29.69 28.94 0.40
N SER A 116 30.08 29.23 1.64
CA SER A 116 30.41 28.23 2.65
C SER A 116 29.20 27.76 3.47
N LYS A 117 29.36 26.59 4.10
CA LYS A 117 28.35 25.89 4.92
C LYS A 117 27.65 26.74 5.98
N GLU A 118 28.40 27.61 6.66
CA GLU A 118 27.87 28.43 7.76
C GLU A 118 26.73 29.35 7.32
N ASN A 119 26.67 29.67 6.02
CA ASN A 119 25.69 30.59 5.47
C ASN A 119 24.50 29.91 4.77
N ALA A 120 24.52 28.58 4.54
CA ALA A 120 23.49 27.92 3.71
C ALA A 120 23.26 26.40 3.98
N ILE A 121 23.37 25.94 5.24
CA ILE A 121 23.24 24.51 5.58
C ILE A 121 21.90 23.87 5.21
N GLU A 122 20.80 24.63 5.31
CA GLU A 122 19.44 24.16 4.97
C GLU A 122 19.34 23.82 3.48
N LEU A 123 19.92 24.69 2.63
CA LEU A 123 19.98 24.52 1.19
C LEU A 123 20.75 23.25 0.77
N TYR A 124 21.88 22.98 1.42
CA TYR A 124 22.65 21.76 1.14
C TYR A 124 21.85 20.51 1.50
N ASN A 125 21.19 20.49 2.66
CA ASN A 125 20.39 19.34 3.07
C ASN A 125 19.21 19.11 2.11
N GLU A 126 18.56 20.18 1.67
CA GLU A 126 17.49 20.11 0.69
C GLU A 126 17.97 19.57 -0.66
N PHE A 127 19.06 20.13 -1.19
CA PHE A 127 19.66 19.68 -2.45
C PHE A 127 20.16 18.23 -2.37
N LYS A 128 20.83 17.89 -1.26
CA LYS A 128 21.27 16.53 -0.98
C LYS A 128 20.08 15.59 -0.97
N ASN A 129 18.96 15.97 -0.36
CA ASN A 129 17.76 15.15 -0.36
C ASN A 129 17.22 15.00 -1.79
N GLU A 130 16.95 16.10 -2.52
CA GLU A 130 16.41 16.05 -3.89
C GLU A 130 17.30 15.26 -4.87
N LEU A 131 18.63 15.40 -4.81
CA LEU A 131 19.56 14.67 -5.68
C LEU A 131 19.86 13.24 -5.22
N LEU A 132 20.05 12.98 -3.93
CA LEU A 132 20.31 11.62 -3.46
C LEU A 132 19.07 10.74 -3.61
N TYR A 133 17.85 11.29 -3.53
CA TYR A 133 16.64 10.55 -3.89
C TYR A 133 16.71 10.00 -5.32
N ALA A 134 17.30 10.72 -6.27
CA ALA A 134 17.48 10.26 -7.65
C ALA A 134 18.57 9.18 -7.81
N LYS A 135 19.54 9.10 -6.89
CA LYS A 135 20.68 8.15 -6.96
C LYS A 135 20.47 6.84 -6.18
N VAL A 136 19.73 6.89 -5.07
CA VAL A 136 19.35 5.68 -4.31
C VAL A 136 18.47 4.75 -5.14
N THR A 137 17.77 5.29 -6.14
CA THR A 137 16.88 4.55 -7.06
C THR A 137 17.59 3.99 -8.29
N SER A 138 18.71 4.58 -8.73
CA SER A 138 19.48 4.11 -9.90
C SER A 138 20.47 3.00 -9.59
N LYS A 139 20.97 2.93 -8.35
CA LYS A 139 21.41 1.65 -7.80
C LYS A 139 20.14 0.87 -7.52
N LYS A 140 19.75 -0.04 -8.43
CA LYS A 140 18.96 -1.23 -8.05
C LYS A 140 19.43 -1.62 -6.66
N ASN A 141 18.55 -1.56 -5.65
CA ASN A 141 18.85 -2.03 -4.31
C ASN A 141 19.62 -3.34 -4.50
N THR A 142 20.94 -3.31 -4.33
CA THR A 142 21.73 -4.52 -4.31
C THR A 142 21.37 -5.11 -2.97
N TYR A 143 20.25 -5.86 -2.99
CA TYR A 143 19.85 -6.77 -1.94
C TYR A 143 21.12 -7.54 -1.59
N ASN A 144 21.62 -7.29 -0.38
CA ASN A 144 22.85 -7.89 0.08
C ASN A 144 22.65 -9.41 0.07
N LYS A 145 23.64 -10.17 -0.39
CA LYS A 145 23.67 -11.64 -0.30
C LYS A 145 23.48 -12.17 1.14
N GLU A 146 23.60 -11.32 2.16
CA GLU A 146 23.24 -11.65 3.54
C GLU A 146 21.72 -11.76 3.78
N GLU A 147 20.87 -11.11 2.97
CA GLU A 147 19.41 -11.34 2.99
C GLU A 147 19.02 -12.65 2.27
N ASP A 148 19.83 -13.11 1.31
CA ASP A 148 19.72 -14.46 0.75
C ASP A 148 20.01 -15.54 1.82
N MET A 149 20.88 -15.25 2.81
CA MET A 149 21.12 -16.15 3.97
C MET A 149 19.88 -16.32 4.85
N ILE A 150 19.03 -15.28 5.00
CA ILE A 150 17.75 -15.41 5.70
C ILE A 150 16.82 -16.34 4.90
N TYR A 151 16.96 -16.38 3.57
CA TYR A 151 16.16 -17.25 2.69
C TYR A 151 16.61 -18.71 2.61
N GLU A 152 17.92 -19.01 2.64
CA GLU A 152 18.38 -20.39 2.88
C GLU A 152 17.86 -20.93 4.22
N MET A 153 17.67 -20.05 5.22
CA MET A 153 17.03 -20.40 6.49
C MET A 153 15.51 -20.60 6.37
N TYR A 154 14.81 -19.99 5.41
CA TYR A 154 13.38 -20.20 5.17
C TYR A 154 13.06 -21.45 4.36
N SER A 155 13.91 -21.81 3.40
CA SER A 155 13.93 -23.15 2.79
C SER A 155 14.04 -24.20 3.89
N LYS A 156 14.99 -24.02 4.83
CA LYS A 156 15.12 -24.85 6.03
C LYS A 156 13.92 -24.76 6.99
N ALA A 157 13.23 -23.62 7.13
CA ALA A 157 12.03 -23.52 7.97
C ALA A 157 10.85 -24.34 7.43
N TYR A 158 10.83 -24.60 6.12
CA TYR A 158 9.94 -25.58 5.47
C TYR A 158 10.50 -27.02 5.48
N ASP A 159 11.77 -27.19 5.85
CA ASP A 159 12.53 -28.45 5.88
C ASP A 159 12.72 -29.01 7.31
N ILE A 160 12.48 -28.21 8.36
CA ILE A 160 12.61 -28.62 9.77
C ILE A 160 11.35 -29.37 10.21
N SER A 161 11.31 -30.65 9.87
CA SER A 161 10.53 -31.67 10.58
C SER A 161 11.14 -33.06 10.37
N HIS A 162 12.43 -33.22 10.66
CA HIS A 162 12.95 -34.54 10.97
C HIS A 162 12.85 -34.76 12.48
N THR A 163 12.26 -35.91 12.81
CA THR A 163 12.17 -36.61 14.10
C THR A 163 11.01 -36.28 15.07
N TYR A 164 10.21 -37.34 15.27
CA TYR A 164 9.08 -37.58 16.19
C TYR A 164 7.69 -37.09 15.73
N GLY A 165 6.73 -37.91 15.30
CA GLY A 165 6.61 -39.37 15.20
C GLY A 165 5.12 -39.76 15.08
N SER A 166 4.79 -40.56 14.06
CA SER A 166 3.54 -41.32 13.83
C SER A 166 2.32 -40.63 13.16
N VAL A 167 2.32 -40.63 11.83
CA VAL A 167 1.22 -40.89 10.86
C VAL A 167 -0.07 -40.03 10.92
N LEU A 168 -0.11 -39.03 11.80
CA LEU A 168 -0.86 -37.78 11.64
C LEU A 168 0.11 -36.58 11.46
N SER A 169 1.41 -36.91 11.33
CA SER A 169 2.60 -36.07 11.32
C SER A 169 3.13 -35.76 9.91
N GLU A 170 2.25 -35.69 8.90
CA GLU A 170 2.61 -35.39 7.50
C GLU A 170 1.90 -34.14 6.97
N CYS A 171 1.62 -33.18 7.85
CA CYS A 171 1.35 -31.78 7.49
C CYS A 171 2.39 -30.95 8.25
N ASN A 172 3.62 -30.95 7.74
CA ASN A 172 4.77 -30.47 8.51
C ASN A 172 4.81 -28.94 8.59
N CYS A 173 4.91 -28.49 9.84
CA CYS A 173 4.83 -27.13 10.35
C CYS A 173 6.16 -26.37 10.20
N ILE A 174 6.08 -25.03 10.13
CA ILE A 174 7.22 -24.11 9.97
C ILE A 174 7.71 -23.60 11.34
N ALA A 175 9.00 -23.79 11.65
CA ALA A 175 9.70 -23.21 12.82
C ALA A 175 10.92 -22.35 12.39
N TYR A 176 11.19 -21.22 13.06
CA TYR A 176 12.20 -20.22 12.65
C TYR A 176 13.38 -20.10 13.63
N SER A 177 14.53 -19.63 13.12
CA SER A 177 15.65 -19.11 13.91
C SER A 177 16.14 -17.73 13.43
N ASN A 178 16.49 -16.91 14.42
CA ASN A 178 16.90 -15.49 14.50
C ASN A 178 17.38 -14.65 13.30
N THR A 179 16.79 -13.45 13.18
CA THR A 179 17.50 -12.19 12.86
C THR A 179 18.39 -11.80 14.06
N GLY A 180 19.57 -11.21 13.85
CA GLY A 180 20.68 -11.00 14.82
C GLY A 180 20.44 -10.29 16.18
N LYS A 181 19.20 -10.10 16.63
CA LYS A 181 18.84 -10.01 18.05
C LYS A 181 18.01 -11.24 18.40
N LYS A 182 18.44 -12.05 19.38
CA LYS A 182 17.62 -13.11 19.98
C LYS A 182 16.26 -12.51 20.36
N THR A 183 15.22 -12.79 19.59
CA THR A 183 13.84 -12.56 19.99
C THR A 183 13.15 -13.90 19.99
N ASP A 184 12.41 -14.22 21.05
CA ASP A 184 11.71 -15.51 21.18
C ASP A 184 10.48 -15.64 20.25
N ARG A 185 10.26 -14.66 19.36
CA ARG A 185 9.11 -14.60 18.44
C ARG A 185 9.45 -15.19 17.07
N ASN A 186 8.51 -15.93 16.49
CA ASN A 186 8.60 -16.38 15.11
C ASN A 186 8.29 -15.23 14.11
N PRO A 187 8.66 -15.36 12.82
CA PRO A 187 8.47 -14.31 11.80
C PRO A 187 7.01 -13.92 11.57
N PHE A 188 6.09 -14.86 11.71
CA PHE A 188 4.67 -14.61 11.51
C PHE A 188 4.05 -13.88 12.71
N GLU A 189 4.53 -14.14 13.93
CA GLU A 189 4.20 -13.32 15.10
C GLU A 189 4.73 -11.89 14.94
N ARG A 190 5.94 -11.73 14.41
CA ARG A 190 6.47 -10.40 14.06
C ARG A 190 5.59 -9.72 13.01
N ASP A 191 5.17 -10.43 11.97
CA ASP A 191 4.32 -9.88 10.92
C ASP A 191 2.96 -9.45 11.46
N ARG A 192 2.32 -10.31 12.27
CA ARG A 192 1.11 -10.00 13.03
C ARG A 192 1.26 -8.72 13.84
N ASP A 193 2.31 -8.63 14.67
CA ASP A 193 2.53 -7.48 15.54
C ASP A 193 2.69 -6.19 14.71
N ARG A 194 3.44 -6.26 13.59
CA ARG A 194 3.62 -5.12 12.67
C ARG A 194 2.31 -4.65 12.05
N ILE A 195 1.47 -5.59 11.63
CA ILE A 195 0.12 -5.35 11.09
C ILE A 195 -0.75 -4.66 12.13
N ILE A 196 -0.89 -5.23 13.33
CA ILE A 196 -1.73 -4.69 14.42
C ILE A 196 -1.33 -3.25 14.77
N HIS A 197 -0.03 -2.97 14.83
CA HIS A 197 0.44 -1.64 15.18
C HIS A 197 0.36 -0.62 14.02
N SER A 198 -0.02 -1.03 12.80
CA SER A 198 -0.08 -0.15 11.61
C SER A 198 -1.14 0.96 11.72
N LYS A 199 -0.96 2.07 11.00
CA LYS A 199 -1.97 3.12 10.94
C LYS A 199 -3.19 2.60 10.17
N ALA A 200 -2.96 1.84 9.10
CA ALA A 200 -4.02 1.28 8.28
C ALA A 200 -4.91 0.29 9.05
N PHE A 201 -4.35 -0.60 9.88
CA PHE A 201 -5.14 -1.49 10.73
C PHE A 201 -6.02 -0.71 11.73
N ARG A 202 -5.46 0.33 12.39
CA ARG A 202 -6.24 1.19 13.29
C ARG A 202 -7.42 1.88 12.59
N ARG A 203 -7.28 2.24 11.32
CA ARG A 203 -8.34 2.90 10.54
C ARG A 203 -9.53 1.97 10.24
N LEU A 204 -9.38 0.65 10.36
CA LEU A 204 -10.48 -0.29 10.16
C LEU A 204 -11.63 -0.10 11.16
N VAL A 205 -11.38 0.56 12.31
CA VAL A 205 -12.41 0.86 13.32
C VAL A 205 -13.47 1.85 12.83
N ASP A 206 -13.14 2.67 11.83
CA ASP A 206 -14.02 3.71 11.29
C ASP A 206 -14.23 3.48 9.78
N LYS A 207 -14.32 2.21 9.37
CA LYS A 207 -14.69 1.77 8.02
C LYS A 207 -15.88 0.82 8.09
N ALA A 208 -16.90 1.10 7.29
CA ALA A 208 -18.05 0.22 7.11
C ALA A 208 -17.65 -1.13 6.51
N GLN A 209 -18.20 -2.21 7.06
CA GLN A 209 -18.21 -3.51 6.38
C GLN A 209 -19.33 -3.55 5.33
N ILE A 210 -20.57 -3.32 5.76
CA ILE A 210 -21.78 -3.15 4.95
C ILE A 210 -22.57 -2.01 5.60
N PHE A 211 -23.11 -1.07 4.81
CA PHE A 211 -23.91 0.01 5.36
C PHE A 211 -25.34 -0.46 5.56
N THR A 212 -25.64 -0.94 6.77
CA THR A 212 -27.01 -1.24 7.20
C THR A 212 -27.62 -0.08 7.97
N SER A 213 -28.95 0.01 7.92
CA SER A 213 -29.80 1.07 8.49
C SER A 213 -29.56 1.42 9.94
N SER A 214 -29.01 0.47 10.68
CA SER A 214 -28.79 0.59 12.10
C SER A 214 -27.52 1.39 12.35
N LYS A 215 -27.59 2.71 12.17
CA LYS A 215 -26.85 3.66 13.02
C LYS A 215 -27.36 3.58 14.47
N GLY A 216 -27.45 2.37 15.02
CA GLY A 216 -27.57 2.14 16.45
C GLY A 216 -26.18 1.95 17.06
N ASP A 217 -26.12 1.74 18.36
CA ASP A 217 -24.87 1.54 19.12
C ASP A 217 -24.04 0.30 18.69
N HIS A 218 -24.62 -0.59 17.87
CA HIS A 218 -24.01 -1.87 17.46
C HIS A 218 -23.61 -1.89 15.98
N TYR A 219 -22.95 -0.82 15.52
CA TYR A 219 -22.44 -0.72 14.15
C TYR A 219 -21.22 -1.62 13.94
N ARG A 220 -21.31 -2.57 12.99
CA ARG A 220 -20.19 -3.44 12.61
C ARG A 220 -19.18 -2.66 11.76
N THR A 221 -17.92 -2.78 12.10
CA THR A 221 -16.80 -2.15 11.40
C THR A 221 -15.96 -3.21 10.70
N ARG A 222 -15.09 -2.79 9.77
CA ARG A 222 -14.09 -3.71 9.19
C ARG A 222 -13.17 -4.31 10.24
N MET A 223 -12.90 -3.58 11.33
CA MET A 223 -12.10 -4.10 12.43
C MET A 223 -12.80 -5.28 13.12
N THR A 224 -14.10 -5.15 13.43
CA THR A 224 -14.84 -6.25 14.06
C THR A 224 -14.94 -7.46 13.13
N HIS A 225 -15.15 -7.23 11.82
CA HIS A 225 -15.08 -8.29 10.80
C HIS A 225 -13.73 -8.99 10.79
N THR A 226 -12.65 -8.22 10.72
CA THR A 226 -11.29 -8.77 10.70
C THR A 226 -10.99 -9.62 11.94
N LEU A 227 -11.47 -9.22 13.13
CA LEU A 227 -11.32 -10.00 14.36
C LEU A 227 -12.14 -11.30 14.34
N GLU A 228 -13.35 -11.28 13.79
CA GLU A 228 -14.17 -12.50 13.61
C GLU A 228 -13.53 -13.47 12.60
N VAL A 229 -13.08 -12.97 11.44
CA VAL A 229 -12.32 -13.76 10.45
C VAL A 229 -11.09 -14.39 11.09
N THR A 230 -10.34 -13.61 11.88
CA THR A 230 -9.14 -14.10 12.59
C THR A 230 -9.50 -15.24 13.56
N GLN A 231 -10.59 -15.11 14.31
CA GLN A 231 -11.04 -16.14 15.24
C GLN A 231 -11.43 -17.44 14.50
N ILE A 232 -12.20 -17.32 13.42
CA ILE A 232 -12.66 -18.47 12.62
C ILE A 232 -11.47 -19.16 11.96
N ALA A 233 -10.59 -18.39 11.33
CA ALA A 233 -9.39 -18.90 10.66
C ALA A 233 -8.48 -19.64 11.64
N ARG A 234 -8.24 -19.09 12.84
CA ARG A 234 -7.45 -19.75 13.88
C ARG A 234 -8.11 -21.03 14.40
N SER A 235 -9.44 -21.05 14.53
CA SER A 235 -10.18 -22.25 14.93
C SER A 235 -10.01 -23.39 13.91
N ILE A 236 -10.13 -23.07 12.61
CA ILE A 236 -9.89 -24.03 11.53
C ILE A 236 -8.42 -24.48 11.53
N ALA A 237 -7.48 -23.53 11.55
CA ALA A 237 -6.04 -23.81 11.53
C ALA A 237 -5.62 -24.73 12.68
N LYS A 238 -6.08 -24.44 13.90
CA LYS A 238 -5.80 -25.27 15.09
C LYS A 238 -6.33 -26.69 14.94
N ARG A 239 -7.55 -26.86 14.40
CA ARG A 239 -8.17 -28.19 14.20
C ARG A 239 -7.54 -29.01 13.08
N LEU A 240 -6.84 -28.33 12.18
CA LEU A 240 -6.08 -28.90 11.06
C LEU A 240 -4.57 -29.01 11.35
N ASN A 241 -4.10 -28.58 12.53
CA ASN A 241 -2.69 -28.49 12.90
C ASN A 241 -1.85 -27.65 11.92
N LEU A 242 -2.39 -26.51 11.48
CA LEU A 242 -1.70 -25.54 10.62
C LEU A 242 -0.98 -24.46 11.45
N ASN A 243 -0.19 -23.62 10.80
CA ASN A 243 0.50 -22.53 11.47
C ASN A 243 -0.50 -21.42 11.88
N GLU A 244 -0.85 -21.38 13.17
CA GLU A 244 -1.76 -20.37 13.73
C GLU A 244 -1.23 -18.94 13.54
N SER A 245 0.08 -18.70 13.71
CA SER A 245 0.67 -17.36 13.60
C SER A 245 0.61 -16.81 12.17
N LEU A 246 0.88 -17.64 11.17
CA LEU A 246 0.74 -17.26 9.75
C LEU A 246 -0.72 -17.00 9.40
N THR A 247 -1.62 -17.88 9.83
CA THR A 247 -3.07 -17.73 9.62
C THR A 247 -3.58 -16.42 10.24
N GLU A 248 -3.18 -16.13 11.48
CA GLU A 248 -3.54 -14.90 12.20
C GLU A 248 -2.99 -13.66 11.50
N ALA A 249 -1.72 -13.67 11.06
CA ALA A 249 -1.12 -12.55 10.34
C ALA A 249 -1.83 -12.27 9.01
N ILE A 250 -2.16 -13.30 8.23
CA ILE A 250 -2.90 -13.16 6.97
C ILE A 250 -4.31 -12.60 7.25
N ALA A 251 -5.04 -13.18 8.20
CA ALA A 251 -6.38 -12.76 8.55
C ALA A 251 -6.43 -11.30 9.01
N LEU A 252 -5.47 -10.83 9.82
CA LEU A 252 -5.44 -9.43 10.27
C LEU A 252 -5.10 -8.45 9.14
N GLY A 253 -4.42 -8.91 8.09
CA GLY A 253 -3.95 -8.08 6.98
C GLY A 253 -4.87 -8.05 5.75
N HIS A 254 -5.84 -8.96 5.62
CA HIS A 254 -6.60 -9.14 4.38
C HIS A 254 -7.33 -7.87 3.93
N ASP A 255 -7.93 -7.16 4.89
CA ASP A 255 -8.84 -6.03 4.65
C ASP A 255 -8.20 -4.63 4.78
N ILE A 256 -6.89 -4.56 5.02
CA ILE A 256 -6.17 -3.30 5.27
C ILE A 256 -6.25 -2.30 4.11
N GLY A 257 -6.35 -2.79 2.88
CA GLY A 257 -6.43 -2.00 1.65
C GLY A 257 -7.82 -1.50 1.29
N HIS A 258 -8.86 -1.82 2.06
CA HIS A 258 -10.21 -1.39 1.71
C HIS A 258 -10.38 0.12 1.70
N THR A 259 -11.20 0.61 0.78
CA THR A 259 -11.64 2.01 0.72
C THR A 259 -12.62 2.36 1.84
N PRO A 260 -12.79 3.65 2.14
CA PRO A 260 -14.00 4.09 2.82
C PRO A 260 -15.25 3.68 2.03
N PHE A 261 -16.35 3.44 2.73
CA PHE A 261 -17.62 2.94 2.18
C PHE A 261 -17.53 1.56 1.51
N GLY A 262 -16.50 0.78 1.83
CA GLY A 262 -16.35 -0.61 1.38
C GLY A 262 -16.36 -0.79 -0.13
N HIS A 263 -17.10 -1.80 -0.63
CA HIS A 263 -17.11 -2.17 -2.04
C HIS A 263 -17.52 -1.05 -2.98
N GLN A 264 -18.38 -0.13 -2.55
CA GLN A 264 -18.79 0.99 -3.39
C GLN A 264 -17.70 2.04 -3.56
N GLY A 265 -16.88 2.29 -2.53
CA GLY A 265 -15.68 3.09 -2.68
C GLY A 265 -14.67 2.45 -3.64
N GLU A 266 -14.50 1.13 -3.55
CA GLU A 266 -13.59 0.38 -4.42
C GLU A 266 -14.05 0.45 -5.88
N ARG A 267 -15.32 0.15 -6.13
CA ARG A 267 -15.91 0.21 -7.47
C ARG A 267 -15.80 1.61 -8.06
N THR A 268 -16.05 2.65 -7.26
CA THR A 268 -15.96 4.03 -7.71
C THR A 268 -14.53 4.39 -8.10
N LEU A 269 -13.52 4.10 -7.24
CA LEU A 269 -12.12 4.34 -7.59
C LEU A 269 -11.68 3.53 -8.81
N ASP A 270 -12.10 2.27 -8.94
CA ASP A 270 -11.78 1.44 -10.10
C ASP A 270 -12.36 2.01 -11.40
N LEU A 271 -13.58 2.57 -11.36
CA LEU A 271 -14.20 3.25 -12.50
C LEU A 271 -13.44 4.52 -12.89
N ILE A 272 -12.98 5.30 -11.90
CA ILE A 272 -12.17 6.51 -12.14
C ILE A 272 -10.84 6.15 -12.80
N LEU A 273 -10.11 5.19 -12.23
CA LEU A 273 -8.79 4.79 -12.73
C LEU A 273 -8.85 4.10 -14.11
N LYS A 274 -10.00 3.52 -14.47
CA LYS A 274 -10.28 3.03 -15.83
C LYS A 274 -10.58 4.11 -16.85
N GLY A 275 -10.69 5.38 -16.45
CA GLY A 275 -11.17 6.46 -17.32
C GLY A 275 -12.64 6.33 -17.69
N LYS A 276 -13.45 5.58 -16.92
CA LYS A 276 -14.91 5.48 -17.17
C LYS A 276 -15.68 6.67 -16.62
N LEU A 277 -15.05 7.47 -15.78
CA LEU A 277 -15.53 8.78 -15.34
C LEU A 277 -14.54 9.81 -15.87
N ASP A 278 -15.04 10.77 -16.65
CA ASP A 278 -14.28 11.85 -17.30
C ASP A 278 -13.75 12.87 -16.27
N ILE A 279 -12.86 12.41 -15.40
CA ILE A 279 -12.24 13.20 -14.33
C ILE A 279 -10.78 13.49 -14.65
N ILE A 280 -10.07 12.50 -15.20
CA ILE A 280 -8.65 12.61 -15.53
C ILE A 280 -8.54 13.14 -16.97
N TYR A 281 -7.90 14.28 -17.14
CA TYR A 281 -7.91 15.02 -18.41
C TYR A 281 -7.27 14.23 -19.56
N GLN A 282 -7.99 14.14 -20.69
CA GLN A 282 -7.58 13.50 -21.93
C GLN A 282 -7.09 12.05 -21.77
N ILE A 283 -7.86 11.25 -21.03
CA ILE A 283 -7.69 9.81 -20.92
C ILE A 283 -9.01 9.19 -21.36
N ASN A 284 -9.16 9.04 -22.68
CA ASN A 284 -10.41 8.59 -23.29
C ASN A 284 -10.41 7.08 -23.57
N ASP A 285 -9.27 6.39 -23.39
CA ASP A 285 -9.13 4.95 -23.60
C ASP A 285 -8.57 4.24 -22.36
N ILE A 286 -9.06 3.02 -22.13
CA ILE A 286 -8.62 2.07 -21.08
C ILE A 286 -7.11 1.80 -21.19
N SER A 287 -6.55 1.92 -22.40
CA SER A 287 -5.15 1.64 -22.72
C SER A 287 -4.15 2.69 -22.20
N ASP A 288 -4.59 3.92 -21.89
CA ASP A 288 -3.72 5.05 -21.59
C ASP A 288 -3.20 5.06 -20.13
N LEU A 289 -4.01 4.61 -19.16
CA LEU A 289 -3.60 4.53 -17.75
C LEU A 289 -3.17 3.13 -17.32
N LYS A 290 -3.85 2.09 -17.81
CA LYS A 290 -3.73 0.70 -17.32
C LYS A 290 -3.74 0.61 -15.79
N GLN A 291 -4.60 1.39 -15.14
CA GLN A 291 -4.73 1.40 -13.68
C GLN A 291 -6.06 0.84 -13.24
N ARG A 292 -5.99 0.06 -12.17
CA ARG A 292 -7.14 -0.55 -11.52
C ARG A 292 -7.10 -0.32 -10.03
N PHE A 293 -8.24 -0.50 -9.37
CA PHE A 293 -8.31 -0.47 -7.92
C PHE A 293 -9.02 -1.73 -7.41
N LYS A 294 -8.39 -2.40 -6.46
CA LYS A 294 -8.97 -3.51 -5.72
C LYS A 294 -8.30 -3.65 -4.37
N HIS A 295 -9.09 -3.87 -3.32
CA HIS A 295 -8.64 -3.84 -1.94
C HIS A 295 -7.47 -4.79 -1.64
N ASN A 296 -7.46 -6.02 -2.17
CA ASN A 296 -6.38 -6.98 -1.91
C ASN A 296 -5.03 -6.54 -2.49
N TYR A 297 -5.01 -5.93 -3.69
CA TYR A 297 -3.81 -5.31 -4.26
C TYR A 297 -3.42 -4.04 -3.49
N GLN A 298 -4.41 -3.27 -3.05
CA GLN A 298 -4.16 -2.11 -2.19
C GLN A 298 -3.61 -2.53 -0.82
N SER A 299 -4.01 -3.68 -0.27
CA SER A 299 -3.44 -4.24 0.96
C SER A 299 -1.94 -4.49 0.79
N LEU A 300 -1.51 -5.10 -0.33
CA LEU A 300 -0.09 -5.24 -0.64
C LEU A 300 0.61 -3.88 -0.72
N ARG A 301 0.02 -2.92 -1.43
CA ARG A 301 0.60 -1.58 -1.60
C ARG A 301 0.73 -0.88 -0.25
N VAL A 302 -0.25 -0.98 0.63
CA VAL A 302 -0.19 -0.42 2.00
C VAL A 302 0.95 -1.06 2.79
N LEU A 303 1.04 -2.40 2.77
CA LEU A 303 1.97 -3.17 3.60
C LEU A 303 3.41 -3.13 3.09
N THR A 304 3.63 -2.83 1.80
CA THR A 304 4.96 -2.85 1.19
C THR A 304 5.48 -1.45 0.81
N LEU A 305 4.60 -0.46 0.69
CA LEU A 305 4.96 0.89 0.23
C LEU A 305 4.39 2.02 1.09
N LEU A 306 3.09 2.01 1.41
CA LEU A 306 2.44 3.22 1.96
C LEU A 306 2.64 3.41 3.46
N GLU A 307 2.74 2.32 4.23
CA GLU A 307 3.16 2.41 5.63
C GLU A 307 4.64 2.82 5.70
N ASN A 308 4.94 3.77 6.57
CA ASN A 308 6.30 4.27 6.74
C ASN A 308 6.59 4.41 8.23
N LYS A 309 7.25 3.39 8.79
CA LYS A 309 7.59 3.28 10.22
C LYS A 309 9.07 3.02 10.47
N TYR A 310 9.80 2.59 9.44
CA TYR A 310 11.17 2.15 9.51
C TYR A 310 11.99 3.03 8.57
N LEU A 311 13.23 3.35 8.96
CA LEU A 311 14.09 4.24 8.17
C LEU A 311 14.75 3.48 7.02
N GLU A 312 14.92 2.18 7.21
CA GLU A 312 15.69 1.29 6.36
C GLU A 312 14.92 0.81 5.12
N TYR A 313 13.58 0.77 5.19
CA TYR A 313 12.74 0.24 4.13
C TYR A 313 11.33 0.85 4.12
N GLU A 314 10.70 0.81 2.95
CA GLU A 314 9.28 1.15 2.78
C GLU A 314 8.37 0.02 3.28
N GLY A 315 7.15 0.37 3.70
CA GLY A 315 6.18 -0.61 4.19
C GLY A 315 6.55 -1.18 5.56
N LEU A 316 6.10 -2.42 5.78
CA LEU A 316 6.25 -3.18 7.03
C LEU A 316 7.23 -4.35 6.91
N ASN A 317 7.79 -4.62 5.72
CA ASN A 317 8.72 -5.72 5.45
C ASN A 317 8.21 -7.06 6.02
N LEU A 318 7.01 -7.45 5.58
CA LEU A 318 6.38 -8.71 5.99
C LEU A 318 6.96 -9.89 5.21
N THR A 319 6.78 -11.10 5.72
CA THR A 319 7.10 -12.33 4.99
C THR A 319 6.26 -12.47 3.73
N TYR A 320 6.84 -13.06 2.68
CA TYR A 320 6.15 -13.23 1.40
C TYR A 320 4.91 -14.13 1.52
N LEU A 321 4.91 -15.14 2.40
CA LEU A 321 3.76 -16.02 2.63
C LEU A 321 2.57 -15.25 3.21
N THR A 322 2.84 -14.33 4.14
CA THR A 322 1.81 -13.45 4.69
C THR A 322 1.23 -12.56 3.59
N LEU A 323 2.09 -11.96 2.77
CA LEU A 323 1.68 -11.11 1.64
C LEU A 323 0.91 -11.89 0.57
N GLU A 324 1.33 -13.11 0.25
CA GLU A 324 0.66 -13.98 -0.72
C GLU A 324 -0.73 -14.39 -0.24
N GLY A 325 -0.85 -14.81 1.03
CA GLY A 325 -2.15 -15.12 1.64
C GLY A 325 -3.07 -13.90 1.67
N ILE A 326 -2.54 -12.71 1.99
CA ILE A 326 -3.31 -11.46 1.97
C ILE A 326 -3.76 -11.11 0.55
N LEU A 327 -2.92 -11.32 -0.46
CA LEU A 327 -3.30 -11.06 -1.85
C LEU A 327 -4.42 -12.02 -2.30
N LYS A 328 -4.30 -13.31 -1.97
CA LYS A 328 -5.13 -14.38 -2.52
C LYS A 328 -6.27 -14.86 -1.63
N HIS A 329 -6.60 -14.11 -0.57
CA HIS A 329 -7.83 -14.36 0.19
C HIS A 329 -9.09 -14.17 -0.68
N THR A 330 -8.98 -13.37 -1.74
CA THR A 330 -10.03 -13.13 -2.75
C THR A 330 -9.48 -13.34 -4.16
N LYS A 331 -10.36 -13.33 -5.15
CA LYS A 331 -10.00 -13.54 -6.57
C LYS A 331 -8.91 -12.55 -6.99
N ILE A 332 -7.84 -13.05 -7.59
CA ILE A 332 -6.84 -12.22 -8.27
C ILE A 332 -7.12 -12.17 -9.77
N HIS A 333 -6.55 -11.18 -10.44
CA HIS A 333 -6.46 -11.17 -11.89
C HIS A 333 -5.27 -12.01 -12.33
N ALA A 334 -5.40 -12.71 -13.47
CA ALA A 334 -4.32 -13.49 -14.05
C ALA A 334 -3.06 -12.64 -14.27
N LYS A 335 -1.88 -13.25 -14.16
CA LYS A 335 -0.56 -12.60 -14.31
C LYS A 335 -0.42 -11.76 -15.58
N ASP A 336 -0.97 -12.23 -16.71
CA ASP A 336 -0.92 -11.55 -18.00
C ASP A 336 -2.13 -10.64 -18.26
N SER A 337 -2.87 -10.26 -17.21
CA SER A 337 -4.00 -9.36 -17.36
C SER A 337 -3.48 -7.99 -17.84
N PRO A 338 -3.98 -7.46 -18.97
CA PRO A 338 -3.57 -6.14 -19.46
C PRO A 338 -3.98 -5.00 -18.52
N ASP A 339 -4.80 -5.32 -17.51
CA ASP A 339 -5.40 -4.38 -16.57
C ASP A 339 -4.62 -4.24 -15.25
N TYR A 340 -3.81 -5.23 -14.85
CA TYR A 340 -3.12 -5.20 -13.56
C TYR A 340 -1.63 -5.46 -13.72
N ASP A 341 -0.83 -4.42 -13.48
CA ASP A 341 0.60 -4.56 -13.28
C ASP A 341 0.89 -4.75 -11.79
N ILE A 342 1.47 -5.90 -11.40
CA ILE A 342 1.79 -6.17 -9.99
C ILE A 342 2.85 -5.19 -9.47
N GLU A 343 3.71 -4.67 -10.34
CA GLU A 343 4.76 -3.71 -9.98
C GLU A 343 4.16 -2.37 -9.50
N ASP A 344 2.94 -2.02 -9.94
CA ASP A 344 2.20 -0.85 -9.44
C ASP A 344 1.80 -1.00 -7.96
N PHE A 345 1.79 -2.22 -7.40
CA PHE A 345 1.34 -2.51 -6.02
C PHE A 345 2.42 -3.12 -5.13
N PHE A 346 3.56 -3.52 -5.71
CA PHE A 346 4.59 -4.29 -5.02
C PHE A 346 6.00 -3.90 -5.50
N ASN A 347 6.84 -3.41 -4.59
CA ASN A 347 8.20 -2.90 -4.90
C ASN A 347 9.33 -3.80 -4.37
N TYR A 348 9.11 -5.11 -4.31
CA TYR A 348 10.10 -6.07 -3.81
C TYR A 348 10.65 -6.91 -4.97
N PRO A 349 11.94 -7.28 -4.99
CA PRO A 349 12.58 -8.13 -6.02
C PRO A 349 12.07 -9.58 -6.04
N TYR A 350 10.93 -9.85 -5.40
CA TYR A 350 10.34 -11.18 -5.27
C TYR A 350 8.90 -11.22 -5.79
N SER A 351 8.53 -10.34 -6.73
CA SER A 351 7.25 -10.43 -7.47
C SER A 351 7.06 -11.84 -8.06
N ASP A 352 8.15 -12.45 -8.53
CA ASP A 352 8.18 -13.84 -9.03
C ASP A 352 7.78 -14.89 -7.98
N LYS A 353 7.88 -14.59 -6.68
CA LYS A 353 7.52 -15.53 -5.60
C LYS A 353 6.02 -15.49 -5.24
N LEU A 354 5.27 -14.47 -5.66
CA LEU A 354 3.84 -14.35 -5.36
C LEU A 354 2.95 -15.34 -6.14
N SER A 355 3.55 -16.23 -6.95
CA SER A 355 2.87 -17.32 -7.67
C SER A 355 1.55 -16.86 -8.34
N LEU A 356 1.64 -15.78 -9.13
CA LEU A 356 0.48 -15.12 -9.76
C LEU A 356 -0.23 -15.99 -10.81
N ASP A 357 0.37 -17.12 -11.18
CA ASP A 357 -0.21 -18.11 -12.11
C ASP A 357 -1.33 -18.95 -11.46
N SER A 358 -1.53 -18.84 -10.15
CA SER A 358 -2.61 -19.53 -9.42
C SER A 358 -3.53 -18.53 -8.71
N GLU A 359 -4.84 -18.71 -8.92
CA GLU A 359 -5.89 -17.91 -8.29
C GLU A 359 -6.05 -18.16 -6.77
N HIS A 360 -5.49 -19.25 -6.24
CA HIS A 360 -5.60 -19.60 -4.83
C HIS A 360 -4.25 -19.44 -4.11
N SER A 361 -4.31 -19.30 -2.78
CA SER A 361 -3.09 -19.30 -1.96
C SER A 361 -2.33 -20.61 -2.11
N ILE A 362 -1.01 -20.50 -2.20
CA ILE A 362 -0.09 -21.64 -2.20
C ILE A 362 -0.01 -22.34 -0.83
N THR A 363 -0.46 -21.67 0.23
CA THR A 363 -0.49 -22.19 1.61
C THR A 363 -1.89 -22.65 2.00
N LEU A 364 -1.98 -23.62 2.92
CA LEU A 364 -3.28 -23.98 3.50
C LEU A 364 -3.81 -22.85 4.37
N GLU A 365 -2.93 -22.17 5.10
CA GLU A 365 -3.26 -21.03 5.95
C GLU A 365 -3.95 -19.91 5.17
N GLY A 366 -3.43 -19.54 4.00
CA GLY A 366 -4.07 -18.55 3.14
C GLY A 366 -5.42 -19.03 2.57
N GLN A 367 -5.55 -20.31 2.22
CA GLN A 367 -6.84 -20.88 1.82
C GLN A 367 -7.85 -20.93 2.99
N VAL A 368 -7.38 -21.17 4.22
CA VAL A 368 -8.17 -21.11 5.44
C VAL A 368 -8.69 -19.70 5.70
N VAL A 369 -7.86 -18.66 5.51
CA VAL A 369 -8.33 -17.28 5.65
C VAL A 369 -9.40 -16.95 4.59
N ALA A 370 -9.22 -17.38 3.34
CA ALA A 370 -10.21 -17.16 2.30
C ALA A 370 -11.59 -17.74 2.65
N ILE A 371 -11.65 -18.97 3.18
CA ILE A 371 -12.93 -19.58 3.59
C ILE A 371 -13.45 -19.00 4.91
N ALA A 372 -12.56 -18.60 5.83
CA ALA A 372 -12.97 -17.96 7.08
C ALA A 372 -13.62 -16.60 6.84
N ASP A 373 -13.13 -15.83 5.87
CA ASP A 373 -13.75 -14.58 5.41
C ASP A 373 -15.17 -14.81 4.89
N GLU A 374 -15.35 -15.85 4.05
CA GLU A 374 -16.67 -16.26 3.55
C GLU A 374 -17.62 -16.67 4.69
N ILE A 375 -17.16 -17.46 5.67
CA ILE A 375 -17.97 -17.86 6.83
C ILE A 375 -18.36 -16.65 7.70
N ALA A 376 -17.41 -15.74 7.96
CA ALA A 376 -17.67 -14.54 8.76
C ALA A 376 -18.72 -13.66 8.08
N GLN A 377 -18.58 -13.44 6.77
CA GLN A 377 -19.54 -12.67 6.00
C GLN A 377 -20.95 -13.26 6.09
N ARG A 378 -21.11 -14.58 6.02
CA ARG A 378 -22.41 -15.24 6.21
C ARG A 378 -23.01 -15.02 7.58
N ALA A 379 -22.22 -15.09 8.64
CA ALA A 379 -22.72 -14.85 9.99
C ALA A 379 -23.24 -13.42 10.16
N HIS A 380 -22.56 -12.43 9.56
CA HIS A 380 -22.93 -11.02 9.61
C HIS A 380 -24.22 -10.77 8.83
N ASP A 381 -24.25 -11.28 7.60
CA ASP A 381 -25.38 -11.16 6.71
C ASP A 381 -26.68 -11.69 7.37
N ILE A 382 -26.57 -12.78 8.13
CA ILE A 382 -27.67 -13.34 8.93
C ILE A 382 -28.02 -12.41 10.09
N ASP A 383 -27.05 -12.01 10.91
CA ASP A 383 -27.29 -11.12 12.07
C ASP A 383 -27.98 -9.80 11.64
N ASP A 384 -27.55 -9.21 10.54
CA ASP A 384 -28.11 -8.00 9.95
C ASP A 384 -29.53 -8.22 9.40
N ALA A 385 -29.78 -9.37 8.76
CA ALA A 385 -31.11 -9.71 8.27
C ALA A 385 -32.14 -9.85 9.42
N PHE A 386 -31.74 -10.43 10.56
CA PHE A 386 -32.57 -10.49 11.75
C PHE A 386 -32.76 -9.12 12.41
N LYS A 387 -31.69 -8.32 12.55
CA LYS A 387 -31.77 -6.95 13.11
C LYS A 387 -32.65 -6.02 12.31
N SER A 388 -32.68 -6.17 10.98
CA SER A 388 -33.54 -5.37 10.11
C SER A 388 -35.04 -5.68 10.25
N GLY A 389 -35.41 -6.71 11.02
CA GLY A 389 -36.79 -7.18 11.16
C GLY A 389 -37.35 -7.88 9.91
N LYS A 390 -36.54 -8.03 8.85
CA LYS A 390 -36.93 -8.69 7.59
C LYS A 390 -36.98 -10.21 7.71
N ILE A 391 -36.21 -10.77 8.65
CA ILE A 391 -36.24 -12.19 9.01
C ILE A 391 -36.54 -12.31 10.50
N ASN A 392 -37.39 -13.26 10.85
CA ASN A 392 -37.60 -13.73 12.21
C ASN A 392 -37.52 -15.27 12.21
N HIS A 393 -37.63 -15.89 13.39
CA HIS A 393 -37.55 -17.35 13.52
C HIS A 393 -38.54 -18.12 12.61
N ASP A 394 -39.77 -17.63 12.44
CA ASP A 394 -40.79 -18.28 11.58
C ASP A 394 -40.44 -18.17 10.11
N THR A 395 -39.99 -16.99 9.68
CA THR A 395 -39.58 -16.74 8.31
C THR A 395 -38.32 -17.54 7.98
N PHE A 396 -37.36 -17.62 8.89
CA PHE A 396 -36.16 -18.46 8.74
C PHE A 396 -36.55 -19.93 8.62
N TYR A 397 -37.38 -20.45 9.53
CA TYR A 397 -37.86 -21.84 9.48
C TYR A 397 -38.58 -22.16 8.16
N LYS A 398 -39.53 -21.31 7.74
CA LYS A 398 -40.26 -21.49 6.48
C LYS A 398 -39.34 -21.51 5.27
N LEU A 399 -38.28 -20.70 5.28
CA LEU A 399 -37.30 -20.67 4.20
C LEU A 399 -36.44 -21.94 4.17
N CYS A 400 -36.04 -22.46 5.34
CA CYS A 400 -35.32 -23.73 5.46
C CYS A 400 -36.20 -24.92 5.04
N ASP A 401 -37.47 -24.92 5.44
CA ASP A 401 -38.46 -25.95 5.14
C ASP A 401 -38.82 -25.97 3.64
N PHE A 402 -39.13 -24.82 3.06
CA PHE A 402 -39.45 -24.69 1.63
C PHE A 402 -38.30 -25.16 0.73
N ARG A 403 -37.05 -25.01 1.16
CA ARG A 403 -35.85 -25.43 0.40
C ARG A 403 -35.37 -26.84 0.75
N SER A 404 -36.10 -27.57 1.59
CA SER A 404 -35.79 -28.95 2.03
C SER A 404 -34.36 -29.10 2.56
N LYS A 405 -33.96 -28.27 3.53
CA LYS A 405 -32.63 -28.30 4.15
C LYS A 405 -32.67 -28.86 5.57
N PRO A 406 -32.53 -30.20 5.75
CA PRO A 406 -32.65 -30.83 7.06
C PRO A 406 -31.61 -30.31 8.06
N GLU A 407 -30.41 -29.92 7.61
CA GLU A 407 -29.32 -29.43 8.46
C GLU A 407 -29.69 -28.12 9.15
N LEU A 408 -30.26 -27.15 8.41
CA LEU A 408 -30.70 -25.87 8.98
C LEU A 408 -31.92 -26.03 9.89
N ILE A 409 -32.82 -26.96 9.55
CA ILE A 409 -33.99 -27.29 10.36
C ILE A 409 -33.55 -27.96 11.68
N GLU A 410 -32.53 -28.81 11.65
CA GLU A 410 -31.96 -29.43 12.84
C GLU A 410 -31.33 -28.38 13.75
N ILE A 411 -30.54 -27.44 13.19
CA ILE A 411 -30.00 -26.30 13.94
C ILE A 411 -31.13 -25.50 14.61
N ASP A 412 -32.21 -25.17 13.90
CA ASP A 412 -33.36 -24.46 14.48
C ASP A 412 -34.01 -25.24 15.64
N LYS A 413 -34.22 -26.56 15.45
CA LYS A 413 -34.79 -27.44 16.48
C LYS A 413 -33.92 -27.52 17.72
N GLU A 414 -32.60 -27.61 17.55
CA GLU A 414 -31.66 -27.62 18.66
C GLU A 414 -31.70 -26.31 19.46
N ILE A 415 -31.70 -25.16 18.80
CA ILE A 415 -31.79 -23.84 19.44
C ILE A 415 -33.07 -23.76 20.27
N LYS A 416 -34.22 -24.13 19.69
CA LYS A 416 -35.50 -24.14 20.40
C LYS A 416 -35.48 -25.06 21.62
N LYS A 417 -34.85 -26.23 21.50
CA LYS A 417 -34.69 -27.17 22.62
C LYS A 417 -33.78 -26.61 23.71
N ASP A 418 -32.68 -25.97 23.35
CA ASP A 418 -31.71 -25.41 24.31
C ASP A 418 -32.29 -24.20 25.04
N ILE A 419 -33.06 -23.35 24.36
CA ILE A 419 -33.79 -22.24 24.97
C ILE A 419 -34.88 -22.74 25.94
N ASN A 420 -35.62 -23.78 25.56
CA ASN A 420 -36.72 -24.32 26.38
C ASN A 420 -36.26 -25.13 27.60
N LYS A 421 -34.98 -25.56 27.66
CA LYS A 421 -34.43 -26.32 28.79
C LYS A 421 -34.12 -25.46 30.03
N SER A 422 -34.12 -24.13 29.93
CA SER A 422 -33.79 -23.27 31.06
C SER A 422 -35.01 -23.04 31.96
N GLU A 423 -35.36 -24.00 32.82
CA GLU A 423 -36.35 -23.79 33.89
C GLU A 423 -35.89 -22.74 34.94
N ASN A 424 -34.60 -22.39 34.96
CA ASN A 424 -33.98 -21.36 35.81
C ASN A 424 -33.23 -20.27 35.01
N GLY A 425 -33.56 -20.09 33.72
CA GLY A 425 -32.90 -19.09 32.87
C GLY A 425 -33.24 -17.65 33.27
N ASN A 426 -32.37 -16.70 32.92
CA ASN A 426 -32.64 -15.25 33.09
C ASN A 426 -33.97 -14.88 32.39
N LEU A 427 -35.05 -14.76 33.18
CA LEU A 427 -36.43 -14.51 32.75
C LEU A 427 -36.65 -13.18 31.98
N LEU A 428 -35.60 -12.38 31.79
CA LEU A 428 -35.63 -11.04 31.20
C LEU A 428 -34.84 -10.93 29.89
N ILE A 429 -34.35 -12.04 29.31
CA ILE A 429 -33.62 -12.01 28.04
C ILE A 429 -34.62 -11.97 26.87
N ASP A 430 -34.38 -11.10 25.90
CA ASP A 430 -35.13 -11.07 24.64
C ASP A 430 -34.90 -12.38 23.85
N TYR A 431 -35.99 -13.11 23.60
CA TYR A 431 -35.96 -14.40 22.90
C TYR A 431 -35.37 -14.28 21.49
N ASN A 432 -35.69 -13.21 20.75
CA ASN A 432 -35.22 -13.03 19.38
C ASN A 432 -33.72 -12.74 19.35
N ASP A 433 -33.22 -11.91 20.27
CA ASP A 433 -31.78 -11.63 20.37
C ASP A 433 -30.99 -12.88 20.75
N MET A 434 -31.50 -13.68 21.70
CA MET A 434 -30.87 -14.95 22.09
C MET A 434 -30.90 -15.97 20.96
N TYR A 435 -32.06 -16.15 20.30
CA TYR A 435 -32.20 -17.05 19.16
C TYR A 435 -31.25 -16.65 18.03
N ARG A 436 -31.16 -15.35 17.69
CA ARG A 436 -30.23 -14.82 16.68
C ARG A 436 -28.79 -15.13 17.02
N ALA A 437 -28.36 -14.84 18.25
CA ALA A 437 -26.99 -15.09 18.69
C ALA A 437 -26.61 -16.59 18.63
N GLN A 438 -27.51 -17.47 19.10
CA GLN A 438 -27.30 -18.91 19.03
C GLN A 438 -27.31 -19.44 17.60
N LEU A 439 -28.18 -18.91 16.73
CA LEU A 439 -28.24 -19.27 15.33
C LEU A 439 -26.93 -18.92 14.60
N CYS A 440 -26.46 -17.68 14.74
CA CYS A 440 -25.17 -17.27 14.17
C CYS A 440 -24.03 -18.16 14.66
N SER A 441 -23.97 -18.45 15.98
CA SER A 441 -22.93 -19.30 16.56
C SER A 441 -22.97 -20.75 16.04
N LYS A 442 -24.15 -21.36 15.94
CA LYS A 442 -24.31 -22.74 15.43
C LYS A 442 -24.03 -22.83 13.93
N ILE A 443 -24.42 -21.83 13.14
CA ILE A 443 -24.10 -21.77 11.70
C ILE A 443 -22.59 -21.64 11.47
N ILE A 444 -21.90 -20.76 12.21
CA ILE A 444 -20.43 -20.66 12.14
C ILE A 444 -19.80 -22.02 12.48
N SER A 445 -20.26 -22.65 13.56
CA SER A 445 -19.73 -23.94 14.01
C SER A 445 -19.95 -25.04 12.97
N TYR A 446 -21.15 -25.11 12.37
CA TYR A 446 -21.46 -26.02 11.27
C TYR A 446 -20.50 -25.85 10.10
N PHE A 447 -20.24 -24.62 9.65
CA PHE A 447 -19.33 -24.39 8.53
C PHE A 447 -17.87 -24.70 8.88
N ILE A 448 -17.41 -24.38 10.09
CA ILE A 448 -16.06 -24.75 10.56
C ILE A 448 -15.93 -26.28 10.60
N ASP A 449 -16.92 -26.98 11.16
CA ASP A 449 -16.95 -28.43 11.24
C ASP A 449 -16.93 -29.07 9.85
N ASP A 450 -17.74 -28.55 8.93
CA ASP A 450 -17.80 -29.01 7.55
C ASP A 450 -16.45 -28.89 6.83
N VAL A 451 -15.82 -27.72 6.90
CA VAL A 451 -14.50 -27.49 6.26
C VAL A 451 -13.45 -28.42 6.84
N VAL A 452 -13.40 -28.55 8.16
CA VAL A 452 -12.42 -29.41 8.84
C VAL A 452 -12.64 -30.88 8.50
N ASN A 453 -13.90 -31.35 8.51
CA ASN A 453 -14.23 -32.73 8.21
C ASN A 453 -14.01 -33.05 6.74
N THR A 454 -14.40 -32.16 5.83
CA THR A 454 -14.19 -32.31 4.38
C THR A 454 -12.70 -32.46 4.05
N PHE A 455 -11.85 -31.62 4.62
CA PHE A 455 -10.41 -31.72 4.41
C PHE A 455 -9.81 -32.99 5.05
N LYS A 456 -10.27 -33.39 6.24
CA LYS A 456 -9.79 -34.62 6.90
C LYS A 456 -10.21 -35.89 6.17
N SER A 457 -11.40 -35.91 5.56
CA SER A 457 -11.93 -37.05 4.81
C SER A 457 -11.33 -37.15 3.40
N ASN A 458 -11.03 -36.02 2.76
CA ASN A 458 -10.49 -35.96 1.39
C ASN A 458 -9.06 -35.39 1.41
N ARG A 459 -8.14 -36.09 2.07
CA ARG A 459 -6.73 -35.70 2.05
C ARG A 459 -6.14 -35.97 0.66
N HIS A 460 -5.60 -34.91 0.06
CA HIS A 460 -4.96 -34.96 -1.24
C HIS A 460 -3.47 -34.57 -1.17
N PRO A 461 -2.62 -35.33 -0.43
CA PRO A 461 -1.20 -35.00 -0.27
C PRO A 461 -0.44 -34.93 -1.61
N GLU A 462 -0.91 -35.62 -2.64
CA GLU A 462 -0.38 -35.57 -4.00
C GLU A 462 -0.50 -34.19 -4.66
N LEU A 463 -1.38 -33.33 -4.16
CA LEU A 463 -1.54 -31.95 -4.65
C LEU A 463 -0.51 -30.98 -4.05
N PHE A 464 0.26 -31.43 -3.05
CA PHE A 464 1.36 -30.65 -2.49
C PHE A 464 2.66 -30.93 -3.25
N ASN A 465 3.18 -29.91 -3.93
CA ASN A 465 4.50 -29.98 -4.56
C ASN A 465 5.58 -29.77 -3.49
N GLN A 466 6.24 -30.86 -3.10
CA GLN A 466 7.30 -30.84 -2.08
C GLN A 466 8.51 -29.99 -2.47
N LYS A 467 8.88 -29.93 -3.76
CA LYS A 467 10.06 -29.18 -4.22
C LYS A 467 9.86 -27.67 -4.13
N GLU A 468 8.65 -27.23 -4.42
CA GLU A 468 8.29 -25.81 -4.46
C GLU A 468 7.52 -25.37 -3.21
N HIS A 469 7.28 -26.30 -2.28
CA HIS A 469 6.51 -26.11 -1.05
C HIS A 469 5.15 -25.42 -1.27
N LYS A 470 4.45 -25.80 -2.34
CA LYS A 470 3.18 -25.17 -2.75
C LYS A 470 2.06 -26.17 -2.98
N TRP A 471 0.86 -25.80 -2.59
CA TRP A 471 -0.36 -26.50 -3.03
C TRP A 471 -0.68 -26.11 -4.47
N THR A 472 -0.90 -27.12 -5.31
CA THR A 472 -1.17 -26.93 -6.75
C THR A 472 -2.63 -26.67 -7.07
N LYS A 473 -3.53 -26.96 -6.11
CA LYS A 473 -4.97 -26.73 -6.20
C LYS A 473 -5.52 -26.24 -4.87
N LYS A 474 -6.72 -25.64 -4.90
CA LYS A 474 -7.52 -25.35 -3.71
C LYS A 474 -8.03 -26.66 -3.10
N VAL A 475 -7.72 -26.90 -1.83
CA VAL A 475 -8.11 -28.11 -1.08
C VAL A 475 -8.91 -27.78 0.18
N ILE A 476 -8.87 -26.53 0.64
CA ILE A 476 -9.75 -26.03 1.70
C ILE A 476 -11.01 -25.45 1.04
N HIS A 477 -12.13 -26.15 1.16
CA HIS A 477 -13.42 -25.76 0.61
C HIS A 477 -14.57 -26.40 1.41
N PHE A 478 -15.79 -25.90 1.22
CA PHE A 478 -17.00 -26.52 1.76
C PHE A 478 -17.28 -27.88 1.09
N SER A 479 -17.99 -28.76 1.78
CA SER A 479 -18.67 -29.89 1.14
C SER A 479 -19.72 -29.40 0.14
N GLU A 480 -20.17 -30.27 -0.77
CA GLU A 480 -21.28 -29.92 -1.68
C GLU A 480 -22.55 -29.47 -0.92
N THR A 481 -22.82 -30.10 0.22
CA THR A 481 -23.98 -29.78 1.05
C THR A 481 -23.84 -28.39 1.67
N ALA A 482 -22.70 -28.10 2.31
CA ALA A 482 -22.45 -26.80 2.92
C ALA A 482 -22.37 -25.69 1.88
N MET A 483 -21.80 -25.95 0.70
CA MET A 483 -21.79 -24.98 -0.41
C MET A 483 -23.21 -24.59 -0.83
N ARG A 484 -24.12 -25.58 -0.98
CA ARG A 484 -25.53 -25.30 -1.28
C ARG A 484 -26.21 -24.50 -0.18
N ILE A 485 -25.86 -24.72 1.09
CA ILE A 485 -26.40 -23.94 2.21
C ILE A 485 -25.89 -22.50 2.16
N ASN A 486 -24.58 -22.32 1.92
CA ASN A 486 -23.95 -21.01 1.76
C ASN A 486 -24.61 -20.20 0.63
N ASP A 487 -24.81 -20.81 -0.54
CA ASP A 487 -25.48 -20.17 -1.69
C ASP A 487 -26.92 -19.75 -1.38
N ILE A 488 -27.64 -20.56 -0.59
CA ILE A 488 -29.01 -20.23 -0.19
C ILE A 488 -29.03 -19.03 0.74
N LEU A 489 -28.18 -19.03 1.76
CA LEU A 489 -28.07 -17.92 2.72
C LEU A 489 -27.69 -16.63 1.99
N ASP A 490 -26.68 -16.69 1.12
CA ASP A 490 -26.23 -15.57 0.29
C ASP A 490 -27.38 -15.00 -0.56
N ASN A 491 -28.06 -15.85 -1.32
CA ASN A 491 -29.16 -15.41 -2.19
C ASN A 491 -30.34 -14.83 -1.40
N MET A 492 -30.66 -15.41 -0.24
CA MET A 492 -31.71 -14.90 0.64
C MET A 492 -31.38 -13.49 1.13
N ILE A 493 -30.15 -13.27 1.59
CA ILE A 493 -29.75 -11.98 2.14
C ILE A 493 -29.64 -10.91 1.04
N LYS A 494 -29.11 -11.27 -0.14
CA LYS A 494 -29.06 -10.36 -1.30
C LYS A 494 -30.45 -9.84 -1.68
N GLN A 495 -31.47 -10.71 -1.68
CA GLN A 495 -32.84 -10.31 -2.00
C GLN A 495 -33.48 -9.43 -0.93
N LEU A 496 -33.21 -9.70 0.34
CA LEU A 496 -33.88 -9.02 1.46
C LEU A 496 -33.18 -7.71 1.86
N VAL A 497 -31.85 -7.68 1.90
CA VAL A 497 -31.07 -6.58 2.51
C VAL A 497 -30.50 -5.63 1.45
N LEU A 498 -29.81 -6.17 0.43
CA LEU A 498 -29.05 -5.34 -0.53
C LEU A 498 -29.94 -4.52 -1.48
N ASN A 499 -31.12 -5.03 -1.85
CA ASN A 499 -32.05 -4.32 -2.74
C ASN A 499 -32.94 -3.28 -2.02
N SER A 500 -32.55 -2.85 -0.82
CA SER A 500 -33.32 -1.85 -0.08
C SER A 500 -33.04 -0.42 -0.58
N ALA A 501 -34.05 0.45 -0.53
CA ALA A 501 -33.91 1.86 -0.89
C ALA A 501 -32.88 2.62 -0.03
N GLU A 502 -32.52 2.07 1.13
CA GLU A 502 -31.52 2.64 2.02
C GLU A 502 -30.10 2.28 1.59
N VAL A 503 -29.82 1.00 1.34
CA VAL A 503 -28.53 0.55 0.80
C VAL A 503 -28.27 1.24 -0.54
N SER A 504 -29.27 1.32 -1.42
CA SER A 504 -29.12 2.02 -2.70
C SER A 504 -28.83 3.52 -2.54
N ARG A 505 -29.46 4.21 -1.59
CA ARG A 505 -29.17 5.63 -1.31
C ARG A 505 -27.76 5.82 -0.76
N PHE A 506 -27.33 4.95 0.15
CA PHE A 506 -25.99 4.98 0.68
C PHE A 506 -24.96 4.75 -0.41
N ASP A 507 -25.15 3.73 -1.24
CA ASP A 507 -24.25 3.37 -2.33
C ASP A 507 -24.04 4.54 -3.31
N GLN A 508 -25.13 5.23 -3.67
CA GLN A 508 -25.06 6.43 -4.50
C GLN A 508 -24.30 7.55 -3.78
N THR A 509 -24.64 7.81 -2.51
CA THR A 509 -23.98 8.86 -1.70
C THR A 509 -22.48 8.59 -1.56
N ALA A 510 -22.08 7.34 -1.31
CA ALA A 510 -20.70 6.92 -1.22
C ALA A 510 -19.96 7.14 -2.54
N SER A 511 -20.58 6.78 -3.67
CA SER A 511 -20.00 7.00 -4.99
C SER A 511 -19.82 8.49 -5.29
N ASP A 512 -20.80 9.32 -4.96
CA ASP A 512 -20.74 10.77 -5.15
C ASP A 512 -19.62 11.39 -4.29
N ILE A 513 -19.51 11.01 -3.01
CA ILE A 513 -18.44 11.49 -2.12
C ILE A 513 -17.07 11.17 -2.71
N ILE A 514 -16.81 9.91 -3.07
CA ILE A 514 -15.52 9.47 -3.59
C ILE A 514 -15.18 10.18 -4.90
N THR A 515 -16.16 10.30 -5.79
CA THR A 515 -16.01 10.98 -7.08
C THR A 515 -15.63 12.44 -6.89
N GLU A 516 -16.32 13.16 -6.00
CA GLU A 516 -16.08 14.58 -5.76
C GLU A 516 -14.76 14.82 -5.02
N LEU A 517 -14.40 13.96 -4.06
CA LEU A 517 -13.07 14.00 -3.43
C LEU A 517 -11.96 13.82 -4.47
N PHE A 518 -12.10 12.83 -5.35
CA PHE A 518 -11.11 12.58 -6.39
C PHE A 518 -10.98 13.79 -7.34
N LYS A 519 -12.10 14.31 -7.84
CA LYS A 519 -12.11 15.52 -8.69
C LYS A 519 -11.42 16.70 -8.03
N TYR A 520 -11.71 16.93 -6.74
CA TYR A 520 -11.14 18.02 -5.97
C TYR A 520 -9.62 17.89 -5.86
N TYR A 521 -9.11 16.73 -5.43
CA TYR A 521 -7.67 16.52 -5.31
C TYR A 521 -6.95 16.51 -6.67
N TYR A 522 -7.60 16.03 -7.73
CA TYR A 522 -7.03 16.06 -9.07
C TYR A 522 -6.91 17.50 -9.58
N SER A 523 -7.96 18.31 -9.39
CA SER A 523 -7.99 19.71 -9.84
C SER A 523 -7.14 20.64 -8.95
N ASN A 524 -6.93 20.24 -7.69
CA ASN A 524 -6.13 20.97 -6.71
C ASN A 524 -5.18 20.04 -5.94
N PRO A 525 -4.10 19.53 -6.57
CA PRO A 525 -3.18 18.59 -5.92
C PRO A 525 -2.58 19.11 -4.61
N LEU A 526 -2.41 20.43 -4.44
CA LEU A 526 -1.84 21.04 -3.24
C LEU A 526 -2.69 20.90 -1.97
N SER A 527 -3.96 20.52 -2.13
CA SER A 527 -4.86 20.19 -1.01
C SER A 527 -4.56 18.81 -0.40
N LEU A 528 -3.78 17.96 -1.07
CA LEU A 528 -3.30 16.71 -0.49
C LEU A 528 -2.35 16.98 0.68
N GLY A 529 -2.38 16.09 1.68
CA GLY A 529 -1.48 16.16 2.83
C GLY A 529 0.00 16.02 2.42
N ASP A 530 0.90 16.63 3.19
CA ASP A 530 2.32 16.69 2.86
C ASP A 530 2.98 15.31 2.68
N GLY A 531 2.54 14.31 3.45
CA GLY A 531 3.02 12.94 3.28
C GLY A 531 2.70 12.36 1.90
N THR A 532 1.50 12.65 1.38
CA THR A 532 1.07 12.22 0.05
C THR A 532 1.82 12.98 -1.04
N LEU A 533 2.00 14.29 -0.90
CA LEU A 533 2.75 15.10 -1.86
C LEU A 533 4.23 14.71 -1.93
N ARG A 534 4.87 14.43 -0.79
CA ARG A 534 6.24 13.91 -0.75
C ARG A 534 6.35 12.55 -1.44
N ARG A 535 5.36 11.68 -1.27
CA ARG A 535 5.31 10.38 -1.97
C ARG A 535 5.13 10.57 -3.48
N LEU A 536 4.22 11.44 -3.91
CA LEU A 536 4.05 11.78 -5.32
C LEU A 536 5.36 12.25 -5.94
N PHE A 537 6.07 13.16 -5.27
CA PHE A 537 7.38 13.63 -5.71
C PHE A 537 8.40 12.48 -5.79
N LYS A 538 8.46 11.61 -4.78
CA LYS A 538 9.35 10.44 -4.77
C LYS A 538 9.07 9.51 -5.95
N GLU A 539 7.80 9.21 -6.22
CA GLU A 539 7.40 8.36 -7.34
C GLU A 539 7.64 9.01 -8.70
N MET A 540 7.37 10.31 -8.85
CA MET A 540 7.70 11.04 -10.07
C MET A 540 9.21 11.06 -10.32
N SER A 541 10.01 11.24 -9.27
CA SER A 541 11.49 11.24 -9.38
C SER A 541 12.09 9.90 -9.80
N LYS A 542 11.37 8.79 -9.57
CA LYS A 542 11.78 7.45 -10.02
C LYS A 542 11.56 7.25 -11.53
N HIS A 543 10.57 7.92 -12.12
CA HIS A 543 10.10 7.65 -13.48
C HIS A 543 10.28 8.82 -14.45
N THR A 544 10.58 10.01 -13.93
CA THR A 544 10.69 11.25 -14.72
C THR A 544 11.87 12.10 -14.24
N ASP A 545 12.63 12.64 -15.19
CA ASP A 545 13.81 13.45 -14.88
C ASP A 545 13.41 14.85 -14.38
N ASN A 546 12.36 15.43 -14.98
CA ASN A 546 11.82 16.73 -14.63
C ASN A 546 10.71 16.62 -13.58
N CYS A 547 11.03 16.82 -12.31
CA CYS A 547 10.03 16.87 -11.25
C CYS A 547 10.51 17.74 -10.09
N ILE A 548 9.58 18.36 -9.38
CA ILE A 548 9.83 19.17 -8.18
C ILE A 548 8.88 18.76 -7.06
N CYS A 549 9.29 19.00 -5.82
CA CYS A 549 8.38 18.79 -4.70
C CYS A 549 7.27 19.84 -4.76
N LEU A 550 5.99 19.44 -4.77
CA LEU A 550 4.88 20.39 -4.82
C LEU A 550 4.73 21.21 -3.52
N ARG A 551 5.37 20.79 -2.43
CA ARG A 551 5.39 21.52 -1.15
C ARG A 551 6.78 22.11 -0.90
N GLY A 552 6.81 23.40 -0.55
CA GLY A 552 8.05 24.10 -0.20
C GLY A 552 8.88 24.55 -1.40
N SER A 553 8.43 24.29 -2.64
CA SER A 553 9.02 24.80 -3.89
C SER A 553 8.45 26.15 -4.30
N ASP A 554 9.08 26.78 -5.28
CA ASP A 554 8.62 28.05 -5.83
C ASP A 554 7.18 27.97 -6.35
N ILE A 555 6.38 28.98 -6.00
CA ILE A 555 4.94 28.93 -6.19
C ILE A 555 4.54 29.00 -7.67
N GLU A 556 5.30 29.72 -8.50
CA GLU A 556 5.00 29.86 -9.93
C GLU A 556 5.40 28.59 -10.66
N LEU A 557 6.58 28.03 -10.35
CA LEU A 557 7.00 26.74 -10.91
C LEU A 557 6.05 25.60 -10.53
N VAL A 558 5.57 25.57 -9.28
CA VAL A 558 4.58 24.58 -8.84
C VAL A 558 3.26 24.74 -9.58
N ARG A 559 2.78 25.97 -9.78
CA ARG A 559 1.55 26.24 -10.55
C ARG A 559 1.68 25.79 -11.99
N GLU A 560 2.78 26.15 -12.65
CA GLU A 560 3.06 25.72 -14.02
C GLU A 560 3.15 24.21 -14.15
N GLU A 561 3.83 23.55 -13.22
CA GLU A 561 3.98 22.10 -13.22
C GLU A 561 2.63 21.40 -13.03
N ILE A 562 1.82 21.87 -12.07
CA ILE A 562 0.46 21.34 -11.88
C ILE A 562 -0.37 21.55 -13.15
N ASP A 563 -0.38 22.75 -13.73
CA ASP A 563 -1.14 23.04 -14.94
C ASP A 563 -0.70 22.15 -16.11
N LYS A 564 0.60 21.89 -16.28
CA LYS A 564 1.09 20.93 -17.29
C LYS A 564 0.59 19.51 -16.99
N ILE A 565 0.63 19.07 -15.73
CA ILE A 565 0.14 17.75 -15.34
C ILE A 565 -1.37 17.63 -15.60
N ILE A 566 -2.20 18.60 -15.21
CA ILE A 566 -3.66 18.42 -15.18
C ILE A 566 -4.41 19.00 -16.39
N LYS A 567 -3.80 19.91 -17.18
CA LYS A 567 -4.48 20.62 -18.29
C LYS A 567 -3.79 20.51 -19.65
N ALA A 568 -2.52 20.09 -19.73
CA ALA A 568 -1.81 20.08 -21.01
C ALA A 568 -2.50 19.19 -22.06
N ASP A 569 -2.57 19.66 -23.30
CA ASP A 569 -3.06 18.83 -24.41
C ASP A 569 -1.98 17.84 -24.84
N LEU A 570 -2.17 16.55 -24.53
CA LEU A 570 -1.24 15.47 -24.86
C LEU A 570 -1.50 14.87 -26.25
N THR A 571 -2.47 15.39 -27.01
CA THR A 571 -2.74 14.95 -28.39
C THR A 571 -1.83 15.64 -29.42
N GLU A 572 -1.23 16.78 -29.06
CA GLU A 572 -0.32 17.52 -29.94
C GLU A 572 1.01 16.76 -30.18
N LYS A 573 1.42 16.65 -31.46
CA LYS A 573 2.68 15.98 -31.85
C LYS A 573 3.95 16.71 -31.41
N ASN A 574 3.84 17.97 -30.95
CA ASN A 574 4.97 18.85 -30.65
C ASN A 574 5.29 19.01 -29.15
N LEU A 575 4.67 18.22 -28.26
CA LEU A 575 5.01 18.27 -26.84
C LEU A 575 6.29 17.43 -26.59
N ASP A 576 7.44 18.09 -26.43
CA ASP A 576 8.77 17.48 -26.25
C ASP A 576 8.87 16.49 -25.07
N ASN A 577 7.84 16.33 -24.23
CA ASN A 577 7.82 15.42 -23.08
C ASN A 577 6.45 14.73 -22.88
N LYS A 578 5.69 14.46 -23.96
CA LYS A 578 4.35 13.83 -23.87
C LYS A 578 4.30 12.61 -22.93
N ASN A 579 5.23 11.67 -23.10
CA ASN A 579 5.26 10.43 -22.30
C ASN A 579 5.51 10.73 -20.80
N GLU A 580 6.32 11.74 -20.48
CA GLU A 580 6.60 12.15 -19.10
C GLU A 580 5.32 12.59 -18.39
N TYR A 581 4.49 13.42 -19.03
CA TYR A 581 3.25 13.93 -18.43
C TYR A 581 2.14 12.89 -18.37
N ILE A 582 2.10 11.90 -19.27
CA ILE A 582 1.22 10.72 -19.12
C ILE A 582 1.58 9.96 -17.83
N VAL A 583 2.88 9.70 -17.61
CA VAL A 583 3.36 9.03 -16.41
C VAL A 583 3.04 9.86 -15.16
N LYS A 584 3.27 11.17 -15.18
CA LYS A 584 2.90 12.06 -14.07
C LYS A 584 1.39 12.04 -13.75
N ARG A 585 0.52 12.04 -14.77
CA ARG A 585 -0.94 11.87 -14.58
C ARG A 585 -1.27 10.53 -13.94
N LYS A 586 -0.67 9.44 -14.43
CA LYS A 586 -0.83 8.08 -13.89
C LYS A 586 -0.42 8.03 -12.40
N LEU A 587 0.71 8.63 -12.05
CA LEU A 587 1.23 8.68 -10.68
C LEU A 587 0.39 9.56 -9.77
N LEU A 588 -0.10 10.71 -10.25
CA LEU A 588 -1.01 11.59 -9.52
C LEU A 588 -2.33 10.87 -9.22
N ALA A 589 -2.95 10.24 -10.23
CA ALA A 589 -4.20 9.49 -10.08
C ALA A 589 -4.07 8.37 -9.04
N ARG A 590 -2.97 7.59 -9.09
CA ARG A 590 -2.69 6.56 -8.09
C ARG A 590 -2.48 7.14 -6.70
N CYS A 591 -1.73 8.24 -6.56
CA CYS A 591 -1.51 8.87 -5.27
C CYS A 591 -2.80 9.41 -4.65
N ILE A 592 -3.72 9.94 -5.46
CA ILE A 592 -5.06 10.35 -5.02
C ILE A 592 -5.86 9.13 -4.57
N ALA A 593 -5.85 8.03 -5.34
CA ALA A 593 -6.52 6.79 -4.95
C ALA A 593 -5.95 6.20 -3.64
N ASP A 594 -4.63 6.25 -3.44
CA ASP A 594 -3.96 5.84 -2.20
C ASP A 594 -4.40 6.71 -1.01
N HIS A 595 -4.54 8.02 -1.23
CA HIS A 595 -4.98 8.96 -0.21
C HIS A 595 -6.43 8.72 0.19
N ILE A 596 -7.34 8.63 -0.79
CA ILE A 596 -8.77 8.41 -0.58
C ILE A 596 -9.03 7.02 0.04
N SER A 597 -8.43 5.95 -0.48
CA SER A 597 -8.57 4.60 0.09
C SER A 597 -8.04 4.51 1.53
N GLY A 598 -7.04 5.32 1.84
CA GLY A 598 -6.48 5.46 3.18
C GLY A 598 -7.37 6.21 4.19
N MET A 599 -8.44 6.87 3.76
CA MET A 599 -9.37 7.59 4.66
C MET A 599 -10.26 6.62 5.44
N THR A 600 -10.78 7.09 6.57
CA THR A 600 -11.93 6.47 7.25
C THR A 600 -13.23 7.05 6.71
N ASP A 601 -14.37 6.40 6.96
CA ASP A 601 -15.66 6.85 6.45
C ASP A 601 -16.03 8.23 7.00
N THR A 602 -15.87 8.43 8.31
CA THR A 602 -16.14 9.72 8.96
C THR A 602 -15.22 10.81 8.43
N PHE A 603 -13.93 10.51 8.22
CA PHE A 603 -12.99 11.48 7.65
C PHE A 603 -13.38 11.87 6.22
N ALA A 604 -13.68 10.89 5.35
CA ALA A 604 -14.08 11.15 3.97
C ALA A 604 -15.37 11.98 3.88
N ILE A 605 -16.36 11.73 4.74
CA ILE A 605 -17.60 12.52 4.82
C ILE A 605 -17.30 13.96 5.23
N ASN A 606 -16.45 14.16 6.24
CA ASN A 606 -16.11 15.50 6.73
C ASN A 606 -15.33 16.28 5.68
N GLU A 607 -14.32 15.66 5.06
CA GLU A 607 -13.53 16.27 3.99
C GLU A 607 -14.44 16.70 2.82
N TYR A 608 -15.38 15.85 2.43
CA TYR A 608 -16.36 16.18 1.39
C TYR A 608 -17.25 17.38 1.77
N ARG A 609 -17.73 17.44 3.02
CA ARG A 609 -18.53 18.57 3.52
C ARG A 609 -17.74 19.86 3.51
N ASP A 610 -16.47 19.82 3.93
CA ASP A 610 -15.59 20.97 3.96
C ASP A 610 -15.35 21.50 2.53
N ILE A 611 -15.13 20.62 1.56
CA ILE A 611 -14.98 20.97 0.14
C ILE A 611 -16.26 21.60 -0.43
N LYS A 612 -17.44 21.15 0.01
CA LYS A 612 -18.73 21.70 -0.43
C LYS A 612 -19.16 22.95 0.35
N GLY A 613 -18.38 23.40 1.33
CA GLY A 613 -18.74 24.54 2.19
C GLY A 613 -19.96 24.28 3.07
N ILE A 614 -20.27 23.01 3.35
CA ILE A 614 -21.40 22.61 4.20
C ILE A 614 -20.92 22.70 5.64
N THR A 615 -21.26 23.80 6.31
CA THR A 615 -20.87 24.05 7.71
C THR A 615 -21.45 22.99 8.64
N LYS A 616 -20.66 22.57 9.65
CA LYS A 616 -21.16 21.75 10.76
C LYS A 616 -22.24 22.54 11.50
N THR A 617 -23.50 22.15 11.37
CA THR A 617 -24.47 22.42 12.43
C THR A 617 -23.99 21.65 13.65
N PHE A 618 -23.46 22.39 14.62
CA PHE A 618 -22.96 21.90 15.91
C PHE A 618 -24.04 21.20 16.73
#